data_AF-A0A136L2F1-F1
#
_entry.id   AF-A0A136L2F1-F1
#
_cell.length_a   1.000
_cell.length_b   1.000
_cell.length_c   1.000
_cell.angle_alpha   90.00
_cell.angle_beta   90.00
_cell.angle_gamma   90.00
#
_symmetry.space_group_name_H-M   'P 1'
#
loop_
_entity.id
_entity.type
_entity.pdbx_description
1 polymer ?
#
loop_
_entity_poly.entity_id
_entity_poly.type
_entity_poly.pdbx_seq_one_letter_code
_entity_poly.pdbx_strand_id
1 'polypeptide(L)'
;MPRSNHPFSIFQKKHNAQAMVEFMLVLPILVILLYGIIEFSRLIFIFASVSNASRQAARYGAGAGEIHNGTTFYQDCEGIRDVANQSAILTEFEDINITYDRGLTQSGDQIPISDIDPNPDADTCPIEDHIIQNGDRIIVQVTANYEPIIPILPIDPISIVSANARTFLISIPIFGSAMPTGFSAETPTPSRVPTSSEPTKTIQPTFTKVPPIAGTQGYKTPINTLSPTFTLTPSLTPPPTWTASITPTLISCTGITSVTHGALEFENNTMRMNIVNNTGHRLNVAQVYVEWNHDNGHDGNDPTLHLTQILYNGQTWSGDEFSPSLFVPAYYPAIPTGSSTINFFFNQAYNSLDGTERIIITISTPGCINYPIDSSK
;
A
#
# COMPACT_ATOMS: atom_id res chain seq x y z
N MET A 1 96.28 36.00 31.71
CA MET A 1 95.69 35.40 30.50
C MET A 1 94.19 35.28 30.71
N PRO A 2 93.34 35.93 29.89
CA PRO A 2 91.93 36.12 30.20
C PRO A 2 91.06 34.95 29.72
N ARG A 3 89.98 34.67 30.46
CA ARG A 3 88.91 33.72 30.11
C ARG A 3 88.11 34.26 28.92
N SER A 4 88.01 33.46 27.85
CA SER A 4 87.08 33.66 26.75
C SER A 4 85.67 33.31 27.21
N ASN A 5 84.79 34.31 27.29
CA ASN A 5 83.34 34.10 27.38
C ASN A 5 82.77 34.21 25.96
N HIS A 6 82.39 33.08 25.36
CA HIS A 6 81.54 33.09 24.16
C HIS A 6 80.09 33.31 24.58
N PRO A 7 79.37 34.32 24.04
CA PRO A 7 77.93 34.37 24.17
C PRO A 7 77.32 33.37 23.17
N PHE A 8 76.67 32.32 23.69
CA PHE A 8 75.76 31.51 22.87
C PHE A 8 74.56 32.39 22.49
N SER A 9 74.60 32.96 21.28
CA SER A 9 73.44 33.55 20.64
C SER A 9 72.48 32.42 20.28
N ILE A 10 71.45 32.23 21.10
CA ILE A 10 70.29 31.41 20.72
C ILE A 10 69.53 32.22 19.68
N PHE A 11 69.80 31.94 18.40
CA PHE A 11 68.88 32.31 17.33
C PHE A 11 67.55 31.59 17.62
N GLN A 12 66.61 32.28 18.25
CA GLN A 12 65.23 31.85 18.29
C GLN A 12 64.75 31.76 16.83
N LYS A 13 64.68 30.53 16.30
CA LYS A 13 64.06 30.27 15.00
C LYS A 13 62.62 30.80 15.06
N LYS A 14 62.31 31.74 14.18
CA LYS A 14 60.96 32.30 13.99
C LYS A 14 60.04 31.23 13.39
N HIS A 15 59.55 30.31 14.21
CA HIS A 15 58.59 29.29 13.79
C HIS A 15 57.15 29.82 13.65
N ASN A 16 56.85 30.97 14.27
CA ASN A 16 55.47 31.50 14.34
C ASN A 16 54.94 32.02 12.98
N ALA A 17 55.82 32.54 12.12
CA ALA A 17 55.41 33.05 10.80
C ALA A 17 55.21 31.92 9.78
N GLN A 18 55.96 30.82 9.90
CA GLN A 18 55.88 29.67 8.99
C GLN A 18 54.54 28.92 9.17
N ALA A 19 54.13 28.70 10.42
CA ALA A 19 52.85 28.03 10.71
C ALA A 19 51.63 28.81 10.17
N MET A 20 51.70 30.14 10.15
CA MET A 20 50.65 30.99 9.57
C MET A 20 50.54 30.82 8.06
N VAL A 21 51.67 30.71 7.36
CA VAL A 21 51.70 30.52 5.89
C VAL A 21 51.22 29.13 5.50
N GLU A 22 51.61 28.10 6.24
CA GLU A 22 51.15 26.72 6.01
C GLU A 22 49.62 26.62 6.21
N PHE A 23 49.08 27.24 7.26
CA PHE A 23 47.63 27.27 7.49
C PHE A 23 46.89 28.05 6.38
N MET A 24 47.44 29.19 5.94
CA MET A 24 46.83 30.01 4.89
C MET A 24 46.74 29.28 3.54
N LEU A 25 47.66 28.35 3.25
CA LEU A 25 47.64 27.54 2.03
C LEU A 25 46.68 26.34 2.11
N VAL A 26 46.55 25.72 3.28
CA VAL A 26 45.70 24.53 3.46
C VAL A 26 44.22 24.92 3.62
N LEU A 27 43.93 26.02 4.29
CA LEU A 27 42.56 26.49 4.53
C LEU A 27 41.68 26.59 3.27
N PRO A 28 42.08 27.26 2.17
CA PRO A 28 41.23 27.38 0.98
C PRO A 28 40.96 26.02 0.32
N ILE A 29 41.93 25.11 0.30
CA ILE A 29 41.75 23.74 -0.22
C ILE A 29 40.75 22.97 0.66
N LEU A 30 40.89 23.10 1.98
CA LEU A 30 39.98 22.47 2.93
C LEU A 30 38.54 23.00 2.76
N VAL A 31 38.36 24.32 2.59
CA VAL A 31 37.05 24.94 2.40
C VAL A 31 36.40 24.47 1.10
N ILE A 32 37.15 24.41 -0.01
CA ILE A 32 36.65 23.90 -1.30
C ILE A 32 36.24 22.43 -1.19
N LEU A 33 37.05 21.61 -0.52
CA LEU A 33 36.75 20.19 -0.31
C LEU A 33 35.49 20.00 0.54
N LEU A 34 35.35 20.75 1.63
CA LEU A 34 34.15 20.69 2.48
C LEU A 34 32.90 21.16 1.73
N TYR A 35 33.02 22.25 0.96
CA TYR A 35 31.94 22.72 0.11
C TYR A 35 31.50 21.66 -0.91
N GLY A 36 32.46 21.01 -1.58
CA GLY A 36 32.19 19.93 -2.52
C GLY A 36 31.45 18.75 -1.87
N ILE A 37 31.83 18.36 -0.65
CA ILE A 37 31.13 17.31 0.10
C ILE A 37 29.70 17.73 0.46
N ILE A 38 29.49 18.98 0.89
CA ILE A 38 28.17 19.50 1.25
C ILE A 38 27.24 19.51 0.04
N GLU A 39 27.68 20.07 -1.08
CA GLU A 39 26.87 20.13 -2.30
C GLU A 39 26.58 18.75 -2.87
N PHE A 40 27.58 17.85 -2.88
CA PHE A 40 27.37 16.48 -3.31
C PHE A 40 26.37 15.73 -2.43
N SER A 41 26.45 15.91 -1.10
CA SER A 41 25.50 15.32 -0.15
C SER A 41 24.08 15.84 -0.37
N ARG A 42 23.95 17.15 -0.61
CA ARG A 42 22.64 17.78 -0.88
C ARG A 42 22.05 17.29 -2.20
N LEU A 43 22.86 17.16 -3.24
CA LEU A 43 22.43 16.63 -4.53
C LEU A 43 21.86 15.22 -4.39
N ILE A 44 22.59 14.30 -3.74
CA ILE A 44 22.10 12.93 -3.49
C ILE A 44 20.82 12.93 -2.67
N PHE A 45 20.74 13.79 -1.65
CA PHE A 45 19.55 13.90 -0.83
C PHE A 45 18.32 14.30 -1.66
N ILE A 46 18.47 15.26 -2.58
CA ILE A 46 17.38 15.69 -3.47
C ILE A 46 16.94 14.54 -4.38
N PHE A 47 17.87 13.79 -4.99
CA PHE A 47 17.53 12.59 -5.77
C PHE A 47 16.72 11.57 -4.96
N ALA A 48 17.13 11.30 -3.72
CA ALA A 48 16.43 10.36 -2.84
C ALA A 48 15.04 10.89 -2.44
N SER A 49 14.93 12.19 -2.17
CA SER A 49 13.68 12.88 -1.83
C SER A 49 12.68 12.82 -2.99
N VAL A 50 13.07 13.20 -4.21
CA VAL A 50 12.24 13.15 -5.42
C VAL A 50 11.77 11.72 -5.74
N SER A 51 12.68 10.73 -5.62
CA SER A 51 12.33 9.32 -5.81
C SER A 51 11.38 8.77 -4.74
N ASN A 52 11.52 9.21 -3.49
CA ASN A 52 10.60 8.82 -2.43
C ASN A 52 9.23 9.49 -2.59
N ALA A 53 9.21 10.77 -2.96
CA ALA A 53 8.00 11.56 -3.18
C ALA A 53 7.10 10.92 -4.24
N SER A 54 7.64 10.67 -5.44
CA SER A 54 6.88 10.05 -6.54
C SER A 54 6.31 8.69 -6.14
N ARG A 55 7.09 7.87 -5.43
CA ARG A 55 6.66 6.55 -4.95
C ARG A 55 5.56 6.62 -3.89
N GLN A 56 5.68 7.53 -2.92
CA GLN A 56 4.69 7.68 -1.84
C GLN A 56 3.38 8.24 -2.39
N ALA A 57 3.46 9.26 -3.24
CA ALA A 57 2.31 9.85 -3.90
C ALA A 57 1.56 8.84 -4.79
N ALA A 58 2.27 8.09 -5.65
CA ALA A 58 1.65 7.04 -6.47
C ALA A 58 1.00 5.94 -5.62
N ARG A 59 1.57 5.61 -4.45
CA ARG A 59 0.96 4.63 -3.52
C ARG A 59 -0.30 5.16 -2.85
N TYR A 60 -0.30 6.44 -2.47
CA TYR A 60 -1.47 7.09 -1.90
C TYR A 60 -2.62 7.13 -2.91
N GLY A 61 -2.35 7.62 -4.13
CA GLY A 61 -3.37 7.72 -5.18
C GLY A 61 -3.90 6.36 -5.64
N ALA A 62 -3.08 5.29 -5.56
CA ALA A 62 -3.54 3.92 -5.85
C ALA A 62 -4.34 3.26 -4.70
N GLY A 63 -4.65 4.00 -3.63
CA GLY A 63 -5.48 3.53 -2.54
C GLY A 63 -6.89 3.12 -3.00
N ALA A 64 -7.46 2.12 -2.32
CA ALA A 64 -8.84 1.70 -2.57
C ALA A 64 -9.81 2.41 -1.63
N GLY A 65 -11.03 2.69 -2.14
CA GLY A 65 -12.10 3.34 -1.38
C GLY A 65 -12.10 4.86 -1.48
N GLU A 66 -12.81 5.49 -0.55
CA GLU A 66 -13.07 6.93 -0.49
C GLU A 66 -12.45 7.53 0.77
N ILE A 67 -11.95 8.76 0.66
CA ILE A 67 -11.32 9.48 1.77
C ILE A 67 -12.37 10.29 2.53
N HIS A 68 -13.11 11.15 1.81
CA HIS A 68 -14.18 11.97 2.35
C HIS A 68 -15.25 12.25 1.29
N ASN A 69 -16.52 12.14 1.66
CA ASN A 69 -17.66 12.68 0.90
C ASN A 69 -17.74 12.24 -0.58
N GLY A 70 -17.38 10.99 -0.89
CA GLY A 70 -17.43 10.43 -2.25
C GLY A 70 -16.13 10.58 -3.07
N THR A 71 -15.12 11.29 -2.58
CA THR A 71 -13.85 11.45 -3.32
C THR A 71 -12.96 10.22 -3.11
N THR A 72 -12.61 9.56 -4.21
CA THR A 72 -11.70 8.42 -4.22
C THR A 72 -10.23 8.87 -4.16
N PHE A 73 -9.33 7.97 -3.72
CA PHE A 73 -7.91 8.31 -3.57
C PHE A 73 -7.24 8.79 -4.86
N TYR A 74 -7.63 8.26 -6.01
CA TYR A 74 -7.05 8.65 -7.30
C TYR A 74 -7.57 10.00 -7.79
N GLN A 75 -8.68 10.50 -7.26
CA GLN A 75 -9.21 11.84 -7.56
C GLN A 75 -8.68 12.92 -6.61
N ASP A 76 -8.12 12.52 -5.48
CA ASP A 76 -7.58 13.44 -4.47
C ASP A 76 -6.21 13.98 -4.86
N CYS A 77 -6.20 14.84 -5.89
CA CYS A 77 -4.97 15.41 -6.41
C CYS A 77 -4.23 16.28 -5.38
N GLU A 78 -4.96 16.94 -4.49
CA GLU A 78 -4.36 17.72 -3.39
C GLU A 78 -3.66 16.79 -2.41
N GLY A 79 -4.33 15.73 -1.94
CA GLY A 79 -3.71 14.75 -1.04
C GLY A 79 -2.53 14.01 -1.67
N ILE A 80 -2.59 13.69 -2.96
CA ILE A 80 -1.45 13.09 -3.69
C ILE A 80 -0.24 14.05 -3.68
N ARG A 81 -0.46 15.34 -3.96
CA ARG A 81 0.60 16.36 -3.94
C ARG A 81 1.12 16.63 -2.53
N ASP A 82 0.24 16.63 -1.51
CA ASP A 82 0.63 16.79 -0.11
C ASP A 82 1.51 15.64 0.38
N VAL A 83 1.16 14.39 0.02
CA VAL A 83 1.99 13.22 0.33
C VAL A 83 3.35 13.29 -0.35
N ALA A 84 3.43 13.76 -1.60
CA ALA A 84 4.71 14.03 -2.24
C ALA A 84 5.51 15.07 -1.43
N ASN A 85 4.89 16.22 -1.13
CA ASN A 85 5.52 17.36 -0.44
C ASN A 85 6.05 17.04 0.96
N GLN A 86 5.55 16.00 1.64
CA GLN A 86 6.14 15.53 2.91
C GLN A 86 7.61 15.09 2.76
N SER A 87 8.05 14.73 1.55
CA SER A 87 9.45 14.40 1.26
C SER A 87 10.31 15.62 0.93
N ALA A 88 9.72 16.81 0.73
CA ALA A 88 10.39 18.05 0.33
C ALA A 88 11.08 18.77 1.52
N ILE A 89 12.12 18.16 2.10
CA ILE A 89 12.77 18.67 3.32
C ILE A 89 13.82 19.77 3.04
N LEU A 90 14.66 19.58 2.03
CA LEU A 90 15.79 20.48 1.72
C LEU A 90 15.63 21.26 0.41
N THR A 91 14.59 20.94 -0.37
CA THR A 91 14.22 21.61 -1.62
C THR A 91 12.72 21.53 -1.75
N GLU A 92 12.12 22.57 -2.32
CA GLU A 92 10.75 22.52 -2.81
C GLU A 92 10.74 21.79 -4.16
N PHE A 93 9.61 21.16 -4.47
CA PHE A 93 9.37 20.58 -5.79
C PHE A 93 8.81 21.67 -6.70
N GLU A 94 9.29 21.70 -7.94
CA GLU A 94 8.81 22.63 -8.96
C GLU A 94 7.45 22.17 -9.46
N ASP A 95 7.39 20.92 -9.90
CA ASP A 95 6.19 20.31 -10.48
C ASP A 95 5.93 18.92 -9.89
N ILE A 96 4.65 18.62 -9.73
CA ILE A 96 4.13 17.29 -9.36
C ILE A 96 2.99 16.96 -10.31
N ASN A 97 3.33 16.28 -11.40
CA ASN A 97 2.41 15.90 -12.46
C ASN A 97 1.79 14.54 -12.16
N ILE A 98 0.46 14.45 -12.29
CA ILE A 98 -0.29 13.23 -12.02
C ILE A 98 -1.03 12.83 -13.29
N THR A 99 -0.80 11.60 -13.77
CA THR A 99 -1.53 11.06 -14.91
C THR A 99 -1.82 9.57 -14.77
N TYR A 100 -2.46 8.97 -15.78
CA TYR A 100 -2.97 7.61 -15.74
C TYR A 100 -2.77 6.88 -17.07
N ASP A 101 -2.60 5.55 -17.02
CA ASP A 101 -2.57 4.70 -18.21
C ASP A 101 -3.16 3.29 -17.94
N ARG A 102 -3.41 2.53 -19.01
CA ARG A 102 -3.90 1.13 -18.93
C ARG A 102 -2.78 0.11 -18.87
N GLY A 103 -1.56 0.51 -18.51
CA GLY A 103 -0.39 -0.35 -18.58
C GLY A 103 0.49 -0.10 -19.80
N LEU A 104 1.34 -1.09 -20.10
CA LEU A 104 2.29 -1.04 -21.21
C LEU A 104 1.99 -2.15 -22.21
N THR A 105 2.25 -1.90 -23.49
CA THR A 105 2.29 -2.93 -24.53
C THR A 105 3.49 -3.85 -24.31
N GLN A 106 3.54 -4.98 -25.04
CA GLN A 106 4.72 -5.86 -25.03
C GLN A 106 6.01 -5.15 -25.50
N SER A 107 5.87 -4.08 -26.28
CA SER A 107 6.97 -3.23 -26.76
C SER A 107 7.38 -2.15 -25.75
N GLY A 108 6.62 -1.97 -24.67
CA GLY A 108 6.87 -0.97 -23.63
C GLY A 108 6.15 0.36 -23.82
N ASP A 109 5.32 0.51 -24.85
CA ASP A 109 4.55 1.74 -25.09
C ASP A 109 3.38 1.86 -24.11
N GLN A 110 3.09 3.07 -23.64
CA GLN A 110 1.94 3.30 -22.75
C GLN A 110 0.62 3.16 -23.51
N ILE A 111 -0.35 2.50 -22.88
CA ILE A 111 -1.70 2.36 -23.42
C ILE A 111 -2.56 3.49 -22.84
N PRO A 112 -2.96 4.50 -23.64
CA PRO A 112 -3.72 5.64 -23.13
C PRO A 112 -5.13 5.22 -22.68
N ILE A 113 -5.67 5.96 -21.73
CA ILE A 113 -7.10 5.93 -21.40
C ILE A 113 -7.80 7.01 -22.25
N SER A 114 -9.08 6.83 -22.59
CA SER A 114 -9.82 7.84 -23.39
C SER A 114 -9.70 9.20 -22.70
N ASP A 115 -9.33 10.22 -23.48
CA ASP A 115 -9.24 11.62 -23.04
C ASP A 115 -8.20 11.91 -21.94
N ILE A 116 -7.27 10.97 -21.68
CA ILE A 116 -6.16 11.13 -20.74
C ILE A 116 -4.83 10.97 -21.48
N ASP A 117 -3.95 11.96 -21.37
CA ASP A 117 -2.58 11.88 -21.89
C ASP A 117 -1.69 11.06 -20.92
N PRO A 118 -1.22 9.86 -21.31
CA PRO A 118 -0.42 9.01 -20.43
C PRO A 118 1.01 9.52 -20.21
N ASN A 119 1.44 10.59 -20.89
CA ASN A 119 2.78 11.17 -20.73
C ASN A 119 2.99 11.60 -19.27
N PRO A 120 4.06 11.15 -18.60
CA PRO A 120 4.35 11.54 -17.21
C PRO A 120 4.56 13.05 -17.00
N ASP A 121 4.86 13.81 -18.05
CA ASP A 121 4.97 15.27 -17.99
C ASP A 121 3.59 15.97 -18.02
N ALA A 122 2.52 15.24 -18.35
CA ALA A 122 1.15 15.75 -18.34
C ALA A 122 0.54 15.68 -16.93
N ASP A 123 -0.27 16.68 -16.58
CA ASP A 123 -1.06 16.68 -15.35
C ASP A 123 -2.55 16.61 -15.69
N THR A 124 -3.13 15.42 -15.54
CA THR A 124 -4.51 15.10 -15.95
C THR A 124 -5.45 14.89 -14.76
N CYS A 125 -4.98 15.13 -13.53
CA CYS A 125 -5.77 14.99 -12.31
C CYS A 125 -6.58 16.26 -11.99
N PRO A 126 -7.88 16.17 -11.60
CA PRO A 126 -8.66 14.95 -11.34
C PRO A 126 -9.33 14.38 -12.60
N ILE A 127 -9.72 13.11 -12.50
CA ILE A 127 -10.39 12.34 -13.56
C ILE A 127 -11.77 11.81 -13.10
N GLU A 128 -12.66 11.48 -14.03
CA GLU A 128 -14.02 11.01 -13.72
C GLU A 128 -14.09 9.52 -13.34
N ASP A 129 -15.00 9.14 -12.42
CA ASP A 129 -15.06 7.81 -11.79
C ASP A 129 -15.24 6.63 -12.77
N HIS A 130 -15.94 6.83 -13.89
CA HIS A 130 -16.30 5.75 -14.82
C HIS A 130 -15.20 5.42 -15.84
N ILE A 131 -14.09 6.15 -15.80
CA ILE A 131 -13.00 6.03 -16.76
C ILE A 131 -11.98 4.96 -16.33
N ILE A 132 -11.83 4.71 -15.03
CA ILE A 132 -10.77 3.85 -14.48
C ILE A 132 -11.27 2.45 -14.16
N GLN A 133 -10.46 1.45 -14.53
CA GLN A 133 -10.72 0.03 -14.36
C GLN A 133 -9.66 -0.63 -13.47
N ASN A 134 -9.97 -1.80 -12.92
CA ASN A 134 -8.97 -2.62 -12.25
C ASN A 134 -7.84 -2.96 -13.24
N GLY A 135 -6.59 -2.75 -12.82
CA GLY A 135 -5.42 -2.95 -13.67
C GLY A 135 -4.86 -1.67 -14.29
N ASP A 136 -5.64 -0.60 -14.37
CA ASP A 136 -5.14 0.73 -14.75
C ASP A 136 -4.15 1.24 -13.71
N ARG A 137 -3.32 2.21 -14.08
CA ARG A 137 -2.24 2.70 -13.24
C ARG A 137 -2.30 4.21 -13.10
N ILE A 138 -2.02 4.69 -11.89
CA ILE A 138 -1.60 6.07 -11.63
C ILE A 138 -0.11 6.20 -11.85
N ILE A 139 0.31 7.30 -12.46
CA ILE A 139 1.69 7.73 -12.65
C ILE A 139 1.84 9.08 -11.99
N VAL A 140 2.81 9.21 -11.08
CA VAL A 140 3.17 10.48 -10.47
C VAL A 140 4.61 10.79 -10.81
N GLN A 141 4.82 11.92 -11.48
CA GLN A 141 6.14 12.48 -11.74
C GLN A 141 6.39 13.66 -10.80
N VAL A 142 7.57 13.69 -10.19
CA VAL A 142 8.01 14.79 -9.33
C VAL A 142 9.29 15.37 -9.92
N THR A 143 9.33 16.69 -10.00
CA THR A 143 10.46 17.47 -10.53
C THR A 143 10.97 18.43 -9.46
N ALA A 144 12.29 18.47 -9.28
CA ALA A 144 12.96 19.42 -8.40
C ALA A 144 14.18 20.02 -9.09
N ASN A 145 14.42 21.32 -8.87
CA ASN A 145 15.60 21.99 -9.40
C ASN A 145 16.72 22.05 -8.36
N TYR A 146 17.91 21.65 -8.79
CA TYR A 146 19.13 21.79 -8.01
C TYR A 146 19.91 23.04 -8.46
N GLU A 147 20.13 23.96 -7.52
CA GLU A 147 20.99 25.14 -7.68
C GLU A 147 22.00 25.19 -6.53
N PRO A 148 23.32 25.36 -6.78
CA PRO A 148 24.32 25.46 -5.72
C PRO A 148 24.04 26.60 -4.73
N ILE A 149 24.38 26.40 -3.45
CA ILE A 149 24.21 27.43 -2.42
C ILE A 149 25.05 28.67 -2.74
N ILE A 150 26.25 28.46 -3.28
CA ILE A 150 27.14 29.53 -3.71
C ILE A 150 27.33 29.40 -5.23
N PRO A 151 26.83 30.35 -6.04
CA PRO A 151 27.00 30.33 -7.50
C PRO A 151 28.42 30.79 -7.89
N ILE A 152 29.44 30.05 -7.44
CA ILE A 152 30.86 30.30 -7.77
C ILE A 152 31.10 30.06 -9.28
N LEU A 153 30.36 29.11 -9.85
CA LEU A 153 30.35 28.78 -11.26
C LEU A 153 28.94 29.04 -11.80
N PRO A 154 28.79 29.71 -12.96
CA PRO A 154 27.50 29.87 -13.62
C PRO A 154 27.08 28.52 -14.21
N ILE A 155 26.51 27.67 -13.37
CA ILE A 155 25.85 26.45 -13.81
C ILE A 155 24.35 26.73 -13.87
N ASP A 156 23.74 26.30 -14.96
CA ASP A 156 22.29 26.35 -15.08
C ASP A 156 21.66 25.36 -14.06
N PRO A 157 20.46 25.65 -13.55
CA PRO A 157 19.74 24.74 -12.67
C PRO A 157 19.61 23.36 -13.29
N ILE A 158 19.85 22.32 -12.49
CA ILE A 158 19.72 20.94 -12.95
C ILE A 158 18.37 20.40 -12.48
N SER A 159 17.50 20.06 -13.42
CA SER A 159 16.21 19.44 -13.12
C SER A 159 16.39 17.95 -12.82
N ILE A 160 15.91 17.55 -11.66
CA ILE A 160 15.93 16.18 -11.15
C ILE A 160 14.49 15.68 -11.19
N VAL A 161 14.25 14.67 -12.02
CA VAL A 161 12.91 14.14 -12.29
C VAL A 161 12.83 12.66 -11.87
N SER A 162 11.74 12.27 -11.23
CA SER A 162 11.42 10.85 -10.98
C SER A 162 9.94 10.59 -11.14
N ALA A 163 9.61 9.57 -11.93
CA ALA A 163 8.25 9.06 -12.07
C ALA A 163 8.09 7.69 -11.38
N ASN A 164 6.95 7.47 -10.74
CA ASN A 164 6.55 6.15 -10.25
C ASN A 164 5.12 5.82 -10.66
N ALA A 165 4.88 4.56 -11.04
CA ALA A 165 3.55 4.08 -11.41
C ALA A 165 3.05 3.02 -10.42
N ARG A 166 1.73 3.02 -10.15
CA ARG A 166 1.05 2.03 -9.31
C ARG A 166 -0.30 1.63 -9.88
N THR A 167 -0.58 0.34 -9.86
CA THR A 167 -1.84 -0.23 -10.36
C THR A 167 -2.97 -0.07 -9.35
N PHE A 168 -4.16 0.25 -9.83
CA PHE A 168 -5.39 0.35 -9.04
C PHE A 168 -6.02 -1.01 -8.77
N LEU A 169 -6.66 -1.08 -7.60
CA LEU A 169 -7.56 -2.15 -7.19
C LEU A 169 -8.85 -1.50 -6.69
N ILE A 170 -9.64 -0.95 -7.62
CA ILE A 170 -10.85 -0.15 -7.34
C ILE A 170 -11.92 -1.01 -6.68
N SER A 171 -12.17 -2.17 -7.27
CA SER A 171 -13.19 -3.09 -6.77
C SER A 171 -12.62 -4.50 -6.75
N ILE A 172 -12.10 -4.87 -5.58
CA ILE A 172 -11.98 -6.29 -5.24
C ILE A 172 -13.27 -6.63 -4.51
N PRO A 173 -14.11 -7.53 -5.03
CA PRO A 173 -15.32 -7.90 -4.32
C PRO A 173 -14.93 -8.58 -3.00
N ILE A 174 -15.19 -7.90 -1.88
CA ILE A 174 -14.95 -8.43 -0.52
C ILE A 174 -16.24 -9.13 -0.07
N PHE A 175 -16.19 -10.45 0.06
CA PHE A 175 -17.34 -11.23 0.50
C PHE A 175 -17.31 -11.45 2.01
N GLY A 176 -18.34 -10.95 2.71
CA GLY A 176 -18.62 -11.23 4.12
C GLY A 176 -20.12 -11.07 4.41
N SER A 177 -20.71 -12.01 5.13
CA SER A 177 -22.14 -11.98 5.53
C SER A 177 -22.44 -11.13 6.77
N ALA A 178 -21.43 -10.43 7.27
CA ALA A 178 -21.52 -9.43 8.33
C ALA A 178 -20.43 -8.38 8.05
N MET A 179 -20.63 -7.13 8.53
CA MET A 179 -19.49 -6.21 8.63
C MET A 179 -18.34 -6.96 9.32
N PRO A 180 -17.09 -6.86 8.84
CA PRO A 180 -15.98 -7.55 9.45
C PRO A 180 -15.77 -7.01 10.87
N THR A 181 -16.39 -7.67 11.86
CA THR A 181 -16.16 -7.41 13.28
C THR A 181 -14.80 -7.94 13.75
N GLY A 182 -14.00 -8.46 12.81
CA GLY A 182 -12.70 -9.11 13.03
C GLY A 182 -11.48 -8.27 12.62
N PHE A 183 -11.62 -6.98 12.31
CA PHE A 183 -10.47 -6.07 12.18
C PHE A 183 -10.04 -5.45 13.51
N SER A 184 -10.53 -5.98 14.64
CA SER A 184 -9.81 -5.75 15.90
C SER A 184 -8.51 -6.53 15.80
N ALA A 185 -7.38 -5.83 15.94
CA ALA A 185 -6.12 -6.51 16.20
C ALA A 185 -6.34 -7.55 17.30
N GLU A 186 -5.70 -8.73 17.21
CA GLU A 186 -5.82 -9.79 18.22
C GLU A 186 -5.59 -9.25 19.65
N THR A 187 -4.94 -8.10 19.76
CA THR A 187 -4.84 -7.28 20.95
C THR A 187 -4.71 -5.79 20.57
N PRO A 188 -5.31 -4.84 21.31
CA PRO A 188 -5.16 -3.41 21.07
C PRO A 188 -3.75 -2.86 21.39
N THR A 189 -2.87 -3.69 21.97
CA THR A 189 -1.47 -3.35 22.25
C THR A 189 -0.70 -3.25 20.94
N PRO A 190 -0.07 -2.11 20.63
CA PRO A 190 0.83 -1.98 19.48
C PRO A 190 1.94 -3.02 19.56
N SER A 191 2.29 -3.62 18.42
CA SER A 191 3.47 -4.47 18.32
C SER A 191 4.69 -3.74 18.89
N ARG A 192 5.50 -4.43 19.70
CA ARG A 192 6.77 -3.89 20.18
C ARG A 192 7.71 -3.71 18.98
N VAL A 193 7.72 -2.51 18.40
CA VAL A 193 8.73 -2.12 17.42
C VAL A 193 10.08 -2.21 18.15
N PRO A 194 11.09 -2.92 17.63
CA PRO A 194 12.41 -2.91 18.23
C PRO A 194 13.03 -1.54 17.95
N THR A 195 12.64 -0.53 18.72
CA THR A 195 13.51 0.62 18.94
C THR A 195 14.65 0.06 19.77
N SER A 196 15.80 -0.17 19.15
CA SER A 196 17.06 -0.29 19.88
C SER A 196 17.32 1.08 20.52
N SER A 197 16.61 1.36 21.60
CA SER A 197 17.02 2.31 22.62
C SER A 197 17.94 1.56 23.55
N GLU A 198 19.09 1.15 23.02
CA GLU A 198 20.25 1.24 23.89
C GLU A 198 20.50 2.75 23.99
N PRO A 199 20.27 3.40 25.14
CA PRO A 199 20.84 4.72 25.33
C PRO A 199 22.34 4.50 25.20
N THR A 200 22.93 4.92 24.08
CA THR A 200 24.36 5.17 24.04
C THR A 200 24.62 6.05 25.25
N LYS A 201 25.29 5.52 26.27
CA LYS A 201 25.76 6.32 27.39
C LYS A 201 26.67 7.38 26.79
N THR A 202 26.12 8.55 26.51
CA THR A 202 26.90 9.76 26.33
C THR A 202 27.63 9.93 27.66
N ILE A 203 28.95 9.72 27.66
CA ILE A 203 29.76 10.04 28.81
C ILE A 203 29.62 11.55 28.99
N GLN A 204 28.85 11.94 30.00
CA GLN A 204 28.73 13.34 30.40
C GLN A 204 30.12 13.82 30.82
N PRO A 205 30.62 14.98 30.33
CA PRO A 205 31.92 15.49 30.75
C PRO A 205 31.90 15.72 32.26
N THR A 206 32.81 15.04 32.97
CA THR A 206 33.01 15.17 34.40
C THR A 206 33.54 16.57 34.70
N PHE A 207 32.69 17.45 35.23
CA PHE A 207 33.14 18.69 35.84
C PHE A 207 33.75 18.38 37.21
N THR A 208 35.06 18.61 37.33
CA THR A 208 35.80 18.53 38.60
C THR A 208 35.26 19.56 39.60
N LYS A 209 34.79 19.09 40.75
CA LYS A 209 34.23 19.92 41.82
C LYS A 209 35.35 20.68 42.56
N VAL A 210 35.23 22.00 42.65
CA VAL A 210 36.08 22.88 43.47
C VAL A 210 35.55 22.88 44.93
N PRO A 211 36.40 23.03 45.97
CA PRO A 211 35.98 22.86 47.37
C PRO A 211 35.02 23.95 47.86
N PRO A 212 34.11 23.64 48.81
CA PRO A 212 33.15 24.61 49.34
C PRO A 212 33.73 25.44 50.49
N ILE A 213 33.40 26.73 50.51
CA ILE A 213 33.50 27.59 51.71
C ILE A 213 32.13 27.65 52.38
N ALA A 214 32.15 27.43 53.69
CA ALA A 214 31.01 27.31 54.59
C ALA A 214 30.33 28.65 54.93
N GLY A 215 29.03 28.59 55.23
CA GLY A 215 28.27 29.72 55.78
C GLY A 215 26.76 29.45 55.94
N THR A 216 26.41 28.74 57.01
CA THR A 216 25.15 28.74 57.82
C THR A 216 24.32 30.05 57.77
N GLN A 217 23.00 30.15 58.01
CA GLN A 217 21.86 29.35 58.51
C GLN A 217 20.56 30.13 58.20
N GLY A 218 19.38 29.48 58.23
CA GLY A 218 18.12 30.21 58.47
C GLY A 218 16.84 29.59 57.90
N TYR A 219 16.05 28.97 58.77
CA TYR A 219 14.75 28.32 58.56
C TYR A 219 13.59 29.27 58.15
N LYS A 220 12.65 28.79 57.29
CA LYS A 220 11.27 28.35 57.63
C LYS A 220 10.40 28.19 56.35
N THR A 221 9.54 27.18 56.41
CA THR A 221 8.60 26.63 55.41
C THR A 221 7.43 27.56 55.04
N PRO A 222 6.85 27.34 53.84
CA PRO A 222 5.43 26.99 53.77
C PRO A 222 5.12 25.79 52.87
N ILE A 223 3.96 25.22 53.16
CA ILE A 223 3.36 23.95 52.72
C ILE A 223 2.79 24.07 51.30
N ASN A 224 3.12 23.12 50.42
CA ASN A 224 2.47 22.93 49.13
C ASN A 224 1.25 22.02 49.30
N THR A 225 0.06 22.57 49.08
CA THR A 225 -1.21 21.84 48.93
C THR A 225 -1.25 21.19 47.55
N LEU A 226 -1.29 19.85 47.51
CA LEU A 226 -1.53 19.10 46.26
C LEU A 226 -3.04 18.96 46.02
N SER A 227 -3.46 19.17 44.76
CA SER A 227 -4.82 19.02 44.25
C SER A 227 -5.37 17.59 44.38
N PRO A 228 -6.70 17.39 44.45
CA PRO A 228 -7.29 16.08 44.72
C PRO A 228 -7.01 15.06 43.61
N THR A 229 -6.48 13.91 44.00
CA THR A 229 -6.33 12.72 43.15
C THR A 229 -7.68 12.02 43.01
N PHE A 230 -8.21 11.95 41.79
CA PHE A 230 -9.35 11.07 41.48
C PHE A 230 -8.94 9.61 41.72
N THR A 231 -9.62 8.96 42.65
CA THR A 231 -9.50 7.50 42.88
C THR A 231 -10.55 6.81 42.02
N LEU A 232 -10.12 6.13 40.95
CA LEU A 232 -11.02 5.25 40.19
C LEU A 232 -11.10 3.90 40.92
N THR A 233 -12.25 3.63 41.52
CA THR A 233 -12.59 2.31 42.06
C THR A 233 -12.81 1.34 40.89
N PRO A 234 -12.10 0.20 40.81
CA PRO A 234 -12.39 -0.80 39.79
C PRO A 234 -13.76 -1.44 40.07
N SER A 235 -14.69 -1.26 39.15
CA SER A 235 -15.92 -2.05 39.09
C SER A 235 -15.55 -3.45 38.60
N LEU A 236 -15.72 -4.46 39.44
CA LEU A 236 -15.58 -5.86 39.03
C LEU A 236 -16.75 -6.21 38.11
N THR A 237 -16.50 -6.22 36.81
CA THR A 237 -17.41 -6.77 35.79
C THR A 237 -17.54 -8.28 36.03
N PRO A 238 -18.75 -8.87 36.01
CA PRO A 238 -18.90 -10.30 36.16
C PRO A 238 -18.13 -11.05 35.04
N PRO A 239 -17.48 -12.19 35.35
CA PRO A 239 -16.71 -12.93 34.37
C PRO A 239 -17.63 -13.45 33.25
N PRO A 240 -17.17 -13.46 31.98
CA PRO A 240 -17.97 -13.95 30.87
C PRO A 240 -18.32 -15.42 31.08
N THR A 241 -19.59 -15.75 30.89
CA THR A 241 -20.05 -17.12 30.70
C THR A 241 -19.34 -17.72 29.50
N TRP A 242 -18.46 -18.69 29.74
CA TRP A 242 -17.78 -19.46 28.72
C TRP A 242 -18.81 -20.25 27.91
N THR A 243 -19.22 -19.72 26.77
CA THR A 243 -19.75 -20.53 25.69
C THR A 243 -18.58 -21.28 25.06
N ALA A 244 -18.63 -22.61 25.04
CA ALA A 244 -17.64 -23.42 24.34
C ALA A 244 -17.53 -22.94 22.89
N SER A 245 -16.35 -22.44 22.51
CA SER A 245 -16.03 -22.14 21.13
C SER A 245 -15.88 -23.48 20.42
N ILE A 246 -16.81 -23.78 19.52
CA ILE A 246 -16.67 -24.87 18.57
C ILE A 246 -15.50 -24.54 17.64
N THR A 247 -14.34 -25.13 17.89
CA THR A 247 -13.23 -25.16 16.94
C THR A 247 -13.75 -25.79 15.64
N PRO A 248 -13.79 -25.07 14.50
CA PRO A 248 -14.21 -25.68 13.25
C PRO A 248 -13.22 -26.78 12.89
N THR A 249 -13.72 -28.02 12.79
CA THR A 249 -12.95 -29.17 12.30
C THR A 249 -12.54 -28.86 10.86
N LEU A 250 -11.24 -28.82 10.58
CA LEU A 250 -10.72 -28.63 9.22
C LEU A 250 -11.22 -29.77 8.30
N ILE A 251 -11.96 -29.42 7.26
CA ILE A 251 -12.44 -30.37 6.24
C ILE A 251 -11.37 -30.48 5.15
N SER A 252 -10.95 -31.70 4.80
CA SER A 252 -10.01 -31.91 3.69
C SER A 252 -10.75 -31.89 2.36
N CYS A 253 -10.41 -30.95 1.48
CA CYS A 253 -10.91 -30.88 0.10
C CYS A 253 -9.89 -31.38 -0.93
N THR A 254 -9.01 -32.31 -0.54
CA THR A 254 -7.91 -32.81 -1.38
C THR A 254 -8.00 -34.31 -1.64
N GLY A 255 -7.42 -34.75 -2.76
CA GLY A 255 -7.32 -36.17 -3.10
C GLY A 255 -8.69 -36.85 -3.18
N ILE A 256 -8.89 -37.92 -2.41
CA ILE A 256 -10.12 -38.72 -2.40
C ILE A 256 -11.33 -38.00 -1.81
N THR A 257 -11.13 -36.95 -1.01
CA THR A 257 -12.21 -36.13 -0.43
C THR A 257 -12.37 -34.79 -1.17
N SER A 258 -11.94 -34.72 -2.43
CA SER A 258 -12.06 -33.52 -3.26
C SER A 258 -13.49 -33.24 -3.69
N VAL A 259 -13.73 -31.99 -4.08
CA VAL A 259 -14.93 -31.58 -4.81
C VAL A 259 -14.55 -31.55 -6.29
N THR A 260 -15.27 -32.30 -7.11
CA THR A 260 -15.06 -32.36 -8.56
C THR A 260 -16.30 -31.84 -9.29
N HIS A 261 -16.18 -31.60 -10.59
CA HIS A 261 -17.30 -31.22 -11.45
C HIS A 261 -17.32 -32.03 -12.74
N GLY A 262 -18.47 -32.00 -13.41
CA GLY A 262 -18.64 -32.49 -14.78
C GLY A 262 -18.34 -31.40 -15.82
N ALA A 263 -18.52 -31.74 -17.08
CA ALA A 263 -18.48 -30.78 -18.17
C ALA A 263 -19.65 -29.79 -18.07
N LEU A 264 -19.50 -28.63 -18.73
CA LEU A 264 -20.62 -27.74 -18.98
C LEU A 264 -21.57 -28.39 -19.98
N GLU A 265 -22.85 -28.44 -19.63
CA GLU A 265 -23.93 -28.96 -20.48
C GLU A 265 -24.89 -27.82 -20.81
N PHE A 266 -25.35 -27.79 -22.06
CA PHE A 266 -26.26 -26.77 -22.59
C PHE A 266 -27.52 -27.46 -23.09
N GLU A 267 -28.67 -27.04 -22.58
CA GLU A 267 -29.97 -27.56 -23.02
C GLU A 267 -31.01 -26.44 -23.02
N ASN A 268 -31.61 -26.18 -24.18
CA ASN A 268 -32.57 -25.10 -24.39
C ASN A 268 -32.02 -23.75 -23.94
N ASN A 269 -32.58 -23.14 -22.90
CA ASN A 269 -32.12 -21.87 -22.32
C ASN A 269 -31.28 -22.06 -21.06
N THR A 270 -30.70 -23.24 -20.84
CA THR A 270 -30.02 -23.58 -19.59
C THR A 270 -28.58 -24.00 -19.84
N MET A 271 -27.65 -23.34 -19.14
CA MET A 271 -26.28 -23.83 -18.95
C MET A 271 -26.20 -24.49 -17.57
N ARG A 272 -25.69 -25.72 -17.48
CA ARG A 272 -25.61 -26.46 -16.22
C ARG A 272 -24.27 -27.13 -16.01
N MET A 273 -23.91 -27.35 -14.75
CA MET A 273 -22.71 -28.07 -14.35
C MET A 273 -23.01 -29.01 -13.19
N ASN A 274 -22.64 -30.28 -13.33
CA ASN A 274 -22.70 -31.23 -12.22
C ASN A 274 -21.51 -31.02 -11.28
N ILE A 275 -21.74 -31.09 -9.98
CA ILE A 275 -20.76 -30.92 -8.91
C ILE A 275 -20.86 -32.14 -8.00
N VAL A 276 -19.74 -32.82 -7.76
CA VAL A 276 -19.64 -33.99 -6.89
C VAL A 276 -18.78 -33.65 -5.67
N ASN A 277 -19.41 -33.62 -4.51
CA ASN A 277 -18.76 -33.33 -3.24
C ASN A 277 -18.49 -34.62 -2.45
N ASN A 278 -17.23 -35.06 -2.44
CA ASN A 278 -16.78 -36.26 -1.71
C ASN A 278 -16.21 -35.97 -0.31
N THR A 279 -16.37 -34.75 0.21
CA THR A 279 -15.85 -34.38 1.54
C THR A 279 -16.59 -35.06 2.70
N GLY A 280 -17.79 -35.61 2.44
CA GLY A 280 -18.68 -36.13 3.48
C GLY A 280 -19.36 -35.05 4.31
N HIS A 281 -19.14 -33.76 3.99
CA HIS A 281 -19.72 -32.62 4.68
C HIS A 281 -20.40 -31.65 3.72
N ARG A 282 -21.41 -30.91 4.21
CA ARG A 282 -22.01 -29.81 3.46
C ARG A 282 -21.02 -28.65 3.41
N LEU A 283 -20.77 -28.10 2.22
CA LEU A 283 -19.82 -27.00 2.04
C LEU A 283 -20.57 -25.70 1.75
N ASN A 284 -20.11 -24.61 2.35
CA ASN A 284 -20.61 -23.28 2.06
C ASN A 284 -19.83 -22.66 0.89
N VAL A 285 -20.54 -22.06 -0.06
CA VAL A 285 -19.97 -21.29 -1.16
C VAL A 285 -19.72 -19.86 -0.70
N ALA A 286 -18.58 -19.31 -1.10
CA ALA A 286 -18.25 -17.90 -0.91
C ALA A 286 -18.70 -17.05 -2.10
N GLN A 287 -18.57 -17.56 -3.32
CA GLN A 287 -18.89 -16.83 -4.54
C GLN A 287 -19.19 -17.78 -5.70
N VAL A 288 -20.06 -17.34 -6.60
CA VAL A 288 -20.27 -17.93 -7.92
C VAL A 288 -19.92 -16.88 -8.98
N TYR A 289 -19.04 -17.24 -9.89
CA TYR A 289 -18.70 -16.49 -11.10
C TYR A 289 -19.16 -17.28 -12.30
N VAL A 290 -19.69 -16.58 -13.29
CA VAL A 290 -20.14 -17.17 -14.55
C VAL A 290 -19.76 -16.26 -15.72
N GLU A 291 -19.32 -16.88 -16.81
CA GLU A 291 -18.93 -16.25 -18.08
C GLU A 291 -19.70 -16.94 -19.21
N TRP A 292 -20.26 -16.16 -20.14
CA TRP A 292 -21.08 -16.67 -21.23
C TRP A 292 -21.04 -15.75 -22.46
N ASN A 293 -21.40 -16.33 -23.61
CA ASN A 293 -21.55 -15.62 -24.87
C ASN A 293 -22.82 -14.74 -24.87
N HIS A 294 -22.74 -13.60 -24.20
CA HIS A 294 -23.87 -12.69 -23.98
C HIS A 294 -24.37 -11.98 -25.24
N ASP A 295 -23.51 -11.74 -26.24
CA ASP A 295 -23.80 -10.96 -27.44
C ASP A 295 -24.16 -11.82 -28.67
N ASN A 296 -23.63 -13.04 -28.75
CA ASN A 296 -23.85 -13.97 -29.86
C ASN A 296 -24.33 -15.37 -29.44
N GLY A 297 -24.84 -15.53 -28.21
CA GLY A 297 -25.19 -16.83 -27.66
C GLY A 297 -26.50 -17.45 -28.19
N HIS A 298 -27.37 -16.66 -28.82
CA HIS A 298 -28.63 -17.14 -29.42
C HIS A 298 -28.56 -17.13 -30.97
N ASP A 299 -28.98 -18.24 -31.58
CA ASP A 299 -29.15 -18.36 -33.05
C ASP A 299 -30.61 -18.04 -33.45
N GLY A 300 -30.96 -16.76 -33.36
CA GLY A 300 -32.29 -16.23 -33.65
C GLY A 300 -32.27 -14.79 -34.12
N ASN A 301 -33.43 -14.12 -34.14
CA ASN A 301 -33.53 -12.72 -34.58
C ASN A 301 -32.77 -11.75 -33.66
N ASP A 302 -32.73 -12.07 -32.36
CA ASP A 302 -31.98 -11.33 -31.36
C ASP A 302 -30.88 -12.24 -30.80
N PRO A 303 -29.59 -11.99 -31.12
CA PRO A 303 -28.50 -12.87 -30.72
C PRO A 303 -28.12 -12.74 -29.24
N THR A 304 -28.69 -11.77 -28.52
CA THR A 304 -28.33 -11.47 -27.14
C THR A 304 -28.89 -12.49 -26.14
N LEU A 305 -28.07 -12.83 -25.15
CA LEU A 305 -28.41 -13.70 -24.03
C LEU A 305 -28.22 -12.99 -22.70
N HIS A 306 -29.31 -12.90 -21.97
CA HIS A 306 -29.36 -12.33 -20.64
C HIS A 306 -29.49 -13.44 -19.60
N LEU A 307 -28.68 -13.38 -18.55
CA LEU A 307 -28.80 -14.30 -17.43
C LEU A 307 -29.96 -13.86 -16.52
N THR A 308 -30.97 -14.72 -16.38
CA THR A 308 -32.22 -14.37 -15.67
C THR A 308 -32.37 -15.06 -14.32
N GLN A 309 -31.82 -16.26 -14.18
CA GLN A 309 -31.98 -17.05 -12.97
C GLN A 309 -30.84 -18.04 -12.79
N ILE A 310 -30.50 -18.30 -11.52
CA ILE A 310 -29.61 -19.41 -11.13
C ILE A 310 -30.33 -20.24 -10.09
N LEU A 311 -30.29 -21.56 -10.24
CA LEU A 311 -30.89 -22.51 -9.31
C LEU A 311 -29.84 -23.53 -8.87
N TYR A 312 -29.63 -23.63 -7.55
CA TYR A 312 -28.78 -24.67 -6.97
C TYR A 312 -29.30 -25.11 -5.61
N ASN A 313 -29.54 -26.42 -5.47
CA ASN A 313 -29.91 -27.04 -4.20
C ASN A 313 -31.09 -26.34 -3.47
N GLY A 314 -32.13 -25.96 -4.23
CA GLY A 314 -33.32 -25.29 -3.70
C GLY A 314 -33.16 -23.78 -3.41
N GLN A 315 -31.97 -23.23 -3.60
CA GLN A 315 -31.72 -21.79 -3.56
C GLN A 315 -31.78 -21.20 -4.96
N THR A 316 -32.41 -20.04 -5.08
CA THR A 316 -32.60 -19.33 -6.34
C THR A 316 -31.99 -17.94 -6.25
N TRP A 317 -31.28 -17.54 -7.30
CA TRP A 317 -30.96 -16.15 -7.60
C TRP A 317 -31.75 -15.73 -8.84
N SER A 318 -32.17 -14.48 -8.88
CA SER A 318 -32.93 -13.90 -10.00
C SER A 318 -32.33 -12.53 -10.35
N GLY A 319 -32.25 -12.24 -11.65
CA GLY A 319 -31.72 -11.00 -12.19
C GLY A 319 -32.10 -10.84 -13.66
N ASP A 320 -31.48 -9.88 -14.34
CA ASP A 320 -31.55 -9.71 -15.80
C ASP A 320 -30.24 -9.06 -16.24
N GLU A 321 -29.21 -9.88 -16.40
CA GLU A 321 -27.84 -9.42 -16.58
C GLU A 321 -27.39 -9.62 -18.02
N PHE A 322 -26.92 -8.54 -18.65
CA PHE A 322 -26.31 -8.52 -19.97
C PHE A 322 -24.85 -8.07 -19.84
N SER A 323 -23.96 -9.04 -19.69
CA SER A 323 -22.52 -8.82 -19.49
C SER A 323 -21.77 -10.07 -19.94
N PRO A 324 -20.54 -9.96 -20.46
CA PRO A 324 -19.73 -11.15 -20.81
C PRO A 324 -19.46 -12.04 -19.60
N SER A 325 -19.46 -11.48 -18.39
CA SER A 325 -19.33 -12.23 -17.15
C SER A 325 -20.06 -11.57 -15.98
N LEU A 326 -20.32 -12.36 -14.93
CA LEU A 326 -20.99 -11.91 -13.73
C LEU A 326 -20.43 -12.61 -12.49
N PHE A 327 -20.14 -11.81 -11.47
CA PHE A 327 -20.06 -12.28 -10.10
C PHE A 327 -21.45 -12.18 -9.47
N VAL A 328 -22.07 -13.32 -9.16
CA VAL A 328 -23.47 -13.36 -8.75
C VAL A 328 -23.63 -12.69 -7.37
N PRO A 329 -24.32 -11.53 -7.29
CA PRO A 329 -24.41 -10.80 -6.03
C PRO A 329 -25.33 -11.52 -5.05
N ALA A 330 -24.96 -11.51 -3.77
CA ALA A 330 -25.75 -12.05 -2.68
C ALA A 330 -26.20 -13.52 -2.84
N TYR A 331 -25.49 -14.33 -3.64
CA TYR A 331 -25.82 -15.74 -3.87
C TYR A 331 -24.76 -16.68 -3.30
N TYR A 332 -25.06 -17.25 -2.14
CA TYR A 332 -24.15 -18.11 -1.36
C TYR A 332 -24.76 -19.48 -1.08
N PRO A 333 -24.96 -20.32 -2.11
CA PRO A 333 -25.59 -21.60 -1.90
C PRO A 333 -24.68 -22.58 -1.15
N ALA A 334 -25.27 -23.63 -0.61
CA ALA A 334 -24.49 -24.68 0.04
C ALA A 334 -24.45 -25.94 -0.82
N ILE A 335 -23.24 -26.45 -1.05
CA ILE A 335 -22.96 -27.67 -1.80
C ILE A 335 -23.31 -28.86 -0.90
N PRO A 336 -24.33 -29.67 -1.24
CA PRO A 336 -24.66 -30.88 -0.49
C PRO A 336 -23.57 -31.94 -0.68
N THR A 337 -23.58 -32.98 0.14
CA THR A 337 -22.71 -34.15 -0.06
C THR A 337 -23.20 -34.97 -1.26
N GLY A 338 -22.28 -35.52 -2.04
CA GLY A 338 -22.60 -36.29 -3.24
C GLY A 338 -22.79 -35.41 -4.48
N SER A 339 -23.55 -35.91 -5.46
CA SER A 339 -23.77 -35.24 -6.75
C SER A 339 -24.89 -34.19 -6.66
N SER A 340 -24.69 -33.04 -7.29
CA SER A 340 -25.65 -31.94 -7.35
C SER A 340 -25.41 -31.09 -8.59
N THR A 341 -26.46 -30.51 -9.16
CA THR A 341 -26.35 -29.73 -10.41
C THR A 341 -26.73 -28.27 -10.18
N ILE A 342 -25.85 -27.36 -10.56
CA ILE A 342 -26.15 -25.93 -10.65
C ILE A 342 -26.66 -25.60 -12.05
N ASN A 343 -27.75 -24.84 -12.14
CA ASN A 343 -28.38 -24.46 -13.41
C ASN A 343 -28.43 -22.93 -13.53
N PHE A 344 -28.06 -22.43 -14.70
CA PHE A 344 -28.12 -21.02 -15.10
C PHE A 344 -29.12 -20.91 -16.24
N PHE A 345 -30.16 -20.10 -16.05
CA PHE A 345 -31.25 -19.92 -17.01
C PHE A 345 -31.14 -18.57 -17.70
N PHE A 346 -31.29 -18.59 -19.01
CA PHE A 346 -31.26 -17.43 -19.88
C PHE A 346 -32.67 -17.07 -20.36
N ASN A 347 -32.83 -15.81 -20.76
CA ASN A 347 -34.07 -15.30 -21.34
C ASN A 347 -34.48 -16.05 -22.63
N GLN A 348 -33.50 -16.58 -23.37
CA GLN A 348 -33.69 -17.28 -24.65
C GLN A 348 -32.81 -18.54 -24.75
N ALA A 349 -32.96 -19.31 -25.84
CA ALA A 349 -32.20 -20.54 -26.02
C ALA A 349 -30.70 -20.27 -26.23
N TYR A 350 -29.85 -20.97 -25.47
CA TYR A 350 -28.40 -20.86 -25.59
C TYR A 350 -27.88 -21.92 -26.55
N ASN A 351 -27.68 -21.51 -27.81
CA ASN A 351 -27.39 -22.42 -28.93
C ASN A 351 -26.06 -22.15 -29.64
N SER A 352 -25.40 -21.03 -29.34
CA SER A 352 -24.17 -20.60 -30.01
C SER A 352 -23.06 -20.40 -28.97
N LEU A 353 -22.06 -21.29 -28.96
CA LEU A 353 -20.96 -21.28 -28.02
C LEU A 353 -19.71 -20.68 -28.68
N ASP A 354 -18.94 -19.90 -27.93
CA ASP A 354 -17.67 -19.32 -28.40
C ASP A 354 -16.44 -19.86 -27.66
N GLY A 355 -16.65 -20.72 -26.65
CA GLY A 355 -15.61 -21.33 -25.84
C GLY A 355 -15.16 -20.47 -24.66
N THR A 356 -15.80 -19.32 -24.43
CA THR A 356 -15.58 -18.49 -23.23
C THR A 356 -16.34 -19.02 -22.01
N GLU A 357 -17.26 -19.97 -22.20
CA GLU A 357 -18.16 -20.42 -21.14
C GLU A 357 -17.41 -21.00 -19.94
N ARG A 358 -17.61 -20.38 -18.79
CA ARG A 358 -16.87 -20.74 -17.58
C ARG A 358 -17.70 -20.50 -16.32
N ILE A 359 -17.61 -21.44 -15.39
CA ILE A 359 -18.19 -21.32 -14.05
C ILE A 359 -17.07 -21.51 -13.03
N ILE A 360 -16.97 -20.57 -12.09
CA ILE A 360 -16.06 -20.70 -10.94
C ILE A 360 -16.87 -20.58 -9.66
N ILE A 361 -16.72 -21.56 -8.76
CA ILE A 361 -17.36 -21.56 -7.45
C ILE A 361 -16.27 -21.61 -6.39
N THR A 362 -16.15 -20.55 -5.60
CA THR A 362 -15.20 -20.48 -4.48
C THR A 362 -15.88 -20.98 -3.20
N ILE A 363 -15.15 -21.75 -2.39
CA ILE A 363 -15.71 -22.42 -1.21
C ILE A 363 -15.23 -21.69 0.04
N SER A 364 -16.14 -21.28 0.93
CA SER A 364 -15.80 -20.59 2.19
C SER A 364 -15.53 -21.53 3.36
N THR A 365 -15.75 -22.84 3.17
CA THR A 365 -15.58 -23.85 4.23
C THR A 365 -14.10 -24.01 4.60
N PRO A 366 -13.72 -23.90 5.89
CA PRO A 366 -12.33 -24.04 6.33
C PRO A 366 -11.70 -25.38 5.88
N GLY A 367 -10.55 -25.27 5.20
CA GLY A 367 -9.84 -26.40 4.58
C GLY A 367 -10.14 -26.59 3.09
N CYS A 368 -11.16 -25.92 2.55
CA CYS A 368 -11.56 -25.97 1.14
C CYS A 368 -11.35 -24.67 0.36
N ILE A 369 -10.91 -23.60 1.05
CA ILE A 369 -10.77 -22.24 0.50
C ILE A 369 -9.81 -22.18 -0.69
N ASN A 370 -8.77 -23.03 -0.71
CA ASN A 370 -7.77 -23.08 -1.78
C ASN A 370 -8.14 -24.01 -2.94
N TYR A 371 -9.35 -24.59 -2.92
CA TYR A 371 -9.81 -25.57 -3.92
C TYR A 371 -11.13 -25.11 -4.55
N PRO A 372 -11.11 -24.03 -5.35
CA PRO A 372 -12.29 -23.60 -6.08
C PRO A 372 -12.66 -24.64 -7.15
N ILE A 373 -13.95 -24.75 -7.42
CA ILE A 373 -14.48 -25.52 -8.56
C ILE A 373 -14.38 -24.59 -9.76
N ASP A 374 -13.68 -25.00 -10.81
CA ASP A 374 -13.41 -24.17 -11.98
C ASP A 374 -13.62 -25.02 -13.23
N SER A 375 -14.68 -24.74 -13.99
CA SER A 375 -15.09 -25.58 -15.12
C SER A 375 -14.07 -25.70 -16.25
N SER A 376 -13.04 -24.84 -16.27
CA SER A 376 -11.95 -24.89 -17.24
C SER A 376 -10.82 -25.88 -16.91
N LYS A 377 -10.80 -26.43 -15.68
CA LYS A 377 -9.78 -27.35 -15.17
C LYS A 377 -10.32 -28.76 -15.04
#